data_AF-A0A926DTY8-F1
#
_entry.id   AF-A0A926DTY8-F1
#
_cell.length_a   1.000
_cell.length_b   1.000
_cell.length_c   1.000
_cell.angle_alpha   90.00
_cell.angle_beta   90.00
_cell.angle_gamma   90.00
#
_symmetry.space_group_name_H-M   'P 1'
#
loop_
_entity.id
_entity.type
_entity.pdbx_description
1 polymer ?
#
loop_
_entity_poly.entity_id
_entity_poly.type
_entity_poly.pdbx_seq_one_letter_code
_entity_poly.pdbx_strand_id
1 'polypeptide(L)'
;STVDNTTFATYSVTVLSSWDTTGLGSMTPGTLETVTIDGKDWYLLARDGNKALIWAKEMEPTFGIDGADVFDGTYQVAGSGKNDWETSSTRTWLNGTYLTDSLSVLGNYVVETDITTRSEYNAEDWTTTQDKVFLLSEADLFGTHNGTLTSEARDYTYGTSQLVTDVNMRKCDTTISAYYWLRSPRRTSGELAVCAMSNGDASSHYYHTYRLGVRPALWVNLAD
;
A
#
# COMPACT_ATOMS: atom_id res chain seq x y z
N SER A 1 42.63 -11.88 29.03
CA SER A 1 42.83 -10.69 28.18
C SER A 1 41.44 -10.16 27.86
N THR A 2 41.07 -9.02 28.42
CA THR A 2 39.80 -8.33 28.16
C THR A 2 39.99 -7.44 26.94
N VAL A 3 39.23 -7.70 25.87
CA VAL A 3 39.31 -6.89 24.66
C VAL A 3 38.42 -5.66 24.87
N ASP A 4 39.03 -4.49 24.97
CA ASP A 4 38.31 -3.21 24.89
C ASP A 4 37.79 -3.03 23.47
N ASN A 5 36.48 -2.97 23.30
CA ASN A 5 35.84 -2.70 22.02
C ASN A 5 35.37 -1.24 22.03
N THR A 6 36.31 -0.31 21.89
CA THR A 6 36.01 1.12 21.75
C THR A 6 35.57 1.43 20.32
N THR A 7 34.30 1.82 20.16
CA THR A 7 33.76 2.34 18.89
C THR A 7 34.17 3.81 18.74
N PHE A 8 34.98 4.13 17.73
CA PHE A 8 35.58 5.47 17.57
C PHE A 8 34.74 6.47 16.75
N ALA A 9 33.83 6.00 15.91
CA ALA A 9 32.88 6.84 15.16
C ALA A 9 31.80 5.99 14.50
N THR A 10 30.59 6.54 14.39
CA THR A 10 29.54 6.04 13.50
C THR A 10 29.67 6.77 12.18
N TYR A 11 29.94 6.04 11.10
CA TYR A 11 29.90 6.60 9.74
C TYR A 11 28.57 6.21 9.10
N SER A 12 27.79 7.20 8.69
CA SER A 12 26.62 6.96 7.83
C SER A 12 27.12 6.77 6.41
N VAL A 13 27.05 5.55 5.90
CA VAL A 13 27.22 5.29 4.46
C VAL A 13 25.85 5.46 3.83
N THR A 14 25.64 6.55 3.09
CA THR A 14 24.49 6.65 2.21
C THR A 14 24.72 5.68 1.05
N VAL A 15 23.95 4.60 1.00
CA VAL A 15 23.87 3.78 -0.22
C VAL A 15 23.23 4.65 -1.29
N LEU A 16 24.04 5.16 -2.21
CA LEU A 16 23.56 5.80 -3.42
C LEU A 16 23.15 4.68 -4.37
N SER A 17 21.86 4.39 -4.47
CA SER A 17 21.33 3.59 -5.57
C SER A 17 21.66 4.33 -6.85
N SER A 18 22.34 3.72 -7.82
CA SER A 18 22.68 4.43 -9.06
C SER A 18 21.44 4.89 -9.83
N TRP A 19 20.30 4.23 -9.60
CA TRP A 19 19.01 4.59 -10.19
C TRP A 19 18.23 5.64 -9.39
N ASP A 20 18.44 5.75 -8.07
CA ASP A 20 17.76 6.73 -7.23
C ASP A 20 18.48 8.09 -7.32
N THR A 21 18.19 8.80 -8.40
CA THR A 21 18.61 10.20 -8.59
C THR A 21 17.71 11.20 -7.86
N THR A 22 16.69 10.69 -7.17
CA THR A 22 15.59 11.49 -6.63
C THR A 22 15.71 11.75 -5.14
N GLY A 23 16.57 10.99 -4.45
CA GLY A 23 16.85 11.16 -3.03
C GLY A 23 15.96 10.32 -2.11
N LEU A 24 15.20 9.37 -2.67
CA LEU A 24 14.38 8.42 -1.90
C LEU A 24 15.19 7.75 -0.78
N GLY A 25 16.42 7.37 -1.10
CA GLY A 25 17.43 6.76 -0.24
C GLY A 25 17.73 7.56 1.02
N SER A 26 17.58 8.89 1.00
CA SER A 26 17.86 9.79 2.12
C SER A 26 16.63 10.32 2.85
N MET A 27 15.42 10.01 2.38
CA MET A 27 14.17 10.46 3.01
C MET A 27 13.98 9.86 4.40
N THR A 28 13.30 10.61 5.27
CA THR A 28 12.85 10.10 6.58
C THR A 28 11.49 9.40 6.45
N PRO A 29 11.36 8.11 6.83
CA PRO A 29 10.08 7.41 6.79
C PRO A 29 8.99 8.05 7.66
N GLY A 30 7.74 7.97 7.20
CA GLY A 30 6.56 8.41 7.95
C GLY A 30 6.37 9.93 8.00
N THR A 31 7.06 10.68 7.14
CA THR A 31 6.91 12.14 7.01
C THR A 31 6.06 12.51 5.80
N LEU A 32 5.70 13.80 5.68
CA LEU A 32 5.02 14.35 4.51
C LEU A 32 5.95 14.63 3.32
N GLU A 33 7.24 14.34 3.47
CA GLU A 33 8.18 14.43 2.35
C GLU A 33 7.80 13.41 1.29
N THR A 34 7.87 13.83 0.03
CA THR A 34 7.65 12.96 -1.12
C THR A 34 8.79 13.02 -2.10
N VAL A 35 8.88 11.97 -2.91
CA VAL A 35 9.77 11.91 -4.07
C VAL A 35 8.96 11.65 -5.33
N THR A 36 9.36 12.26 -6.44
CA THR A 36 8.68 12.05 -7.73
C THR A 36 9.44 11.03 -8.56
N ILE A 37 8.83 9.88 -8.82
CA ILE A 37 9.37 8.80 -9.67
C ILE A 37 8.23 8.29 -10.57
N ASP A 38 8.52 8.03 -11.84
CA ASP A 38 7.51 7.70 -12.86
C ASP A 38 6.39 8.76 -12.97
N GLY A 39 6.74 10.03 -12.73
CA GLY A 39 5.79 11.15 -12.77
C GLY A 39 4.76 11.15 -11.63
N LYS A 40 4.98 10.36 -10.59
CA LYS A 40 4.08 10.23 -9.42
C LYS A 40 4.83 10.57 -8.14
N ASP A 41 4.14 11.19 -7.19
CA ASP A 41 4.69 11.48 -5.88
C ASP A 41 4.48 10.29 -4.93
N TRP A 42 5.54 9.93 -4.23
CA TRP A 42 5.59 8.78 -3.33
C TRP A 42 6.03 9.20 -1.92
N TYR A 43 5.26 8.79 -0.92
CA TYR A 43 5.69 8.83 0.48
C TYR A 43 6.61 7.64 0.77
N LEU A 44 7.59 7.84 1.66
CA LEU A 44 8.35 6.74 2.26
C LEU A 44 7.69 6.35 3.59
N LEU A 45 7.23 5.11 3.71
CA LEU A 45 6.55 4.61 4.92
C LEU A 45 7.47 3.83 5.86
N ALA A 46 8.34 2.98 5.31
CA ALA A 46 9.22 2.14 6.11
C ALA A 46 10.50 1.75 5.36
N ARG A 47 11.47 1.25 6.12
CA ARG A 47 12.73 0.69 5.61
C ARG A 47 12.97 -0.69 6.20
N ASP A 48 13.45 -1.59 5.36
CA ASP A 48 13.95 -2.90 5.77
C ASP A 48 15.27 -3.17 5.03
N GLY A 49 16.39 -2.83 5.69
CA GLY A 49 17.70 -2.79 5.05
C GLY A 49 17.69 -1.86 3.83
N ASN A 50 18.00 -2.42 2.66
CA ASN A 50 18.00 -1.70 1.38
C ASN A 50 16.60 -1.54 0.77
N LYS A 51 15.56 -2.14 1.35
CA LYS A 51 14.20 -2.01 0.83
C LYS A 51 13.54 -0.76 1.38
N ALA A 52 12.79 -0.07 0.53
CA ALA A 52 11.94 1.05 0.90
C ALA A 52 10.47 0.73 0.58
N LEU A 53 9.60 0.85 1.58
CA LEU A 53 8.16 0.75 1.39
C LEU A 53 7.65 2.14 1.04
N ILE A 54 7.17 2.28 -0.19
CA ILE A 54 6.64 3.54 -0.68
C ILE A 54 5.14 3.44 -0.95
N TRP A 55 4.45 4.57 -0.84
CA TRP A 55 3.01 4.66 -1.06
C TRP A 55 2.65 5.90 -1.85
N ALA A 56 1.84 5.72 -2.89
CA ALA A 56 1.44 6.80 -3.78
C ALA A 56 0.71 7.90 -2.98
N LYS A 57 1.11 9.15 -3.18
CA LYS A 57 0.44 10.31 -2.57
C LYS A 57 -0.97 10.49 -3.10
N GLU A 58 -1.15 10.29 -4.40
CA GLU A 58 -2.42 10.54 -5.10
C GLU A 58 -3.09 9.24 -5.55
N MET A 59 -4.38 9.32 -5.89
CA MET A 59 -5.07 8.18 -6.53
C MET A 59 -4.52 7.96 -7.94
N GLU A 60 -4.47 6.71 -8.37
CA GLU A 60 -4.08 6.38 -9.74
C GLU A 60 -5.20 6.72 -10.74
N PRO A 61 -5.01 7.70 -11.65
CA PRO A 61 -6.08 8.18 -12.52
C PRO A 61 -6.51 7.18 -13.60
N THR A 62 -5.67 6.19 -13.92
CA THR A 62 -5.98 5.17 -14.94
C THR A 62 -6.84 4.01 -14.42
N PHE A 63 -7.03 3.91 -13.09
CA PHE A 63 -7.93 2.91 -12.51
C PHE A 63 -9.38 3.17 -12.96
N GLY A 64 -10.04 2.14 -13.48
CA GLY A 64 -11.38 2.22 -14.10
C GLY A 64 -11.43 2.66 -15.55
N ILE A 65 -10.30 2.96 -16.18
CA ILE A 65 -10.19 3.23 -17.62
C ILE A 65 -9.60 2.00 -18.33
N ASP A 66 -8.47 1.50 -17.83
CA ASP A 66 -7.68 0.45 -18.48
C ASP A 66 -7.70 -0.87 -17.70
N GLY A 67 -8.88 -1.28 -17.21
CA GLY A 67 -9.04 -2.55 -16.50
C GLY A 67 -10.13 -2.54 -15.44
N ALA A 68 -9.76 -2.90 -14.20
CA ALA A 68 -10.69 -2.95 -13.08
C ALA A 68 -11.26 -1.55 -12.77
N ASP A 69 -12.58 -1.45 -12.58
CA ASP A 69 -13.29 -0.21 -12.25
C ASP A 69 -13.96 -0.21 -10.86
N VAL A 70 -14.00 -1.38 -10.24
CA VAL A 70 -14.44 -1.65 -8.87
C VAL A 70 -13.39 -2.51 -8.17
N PHE A 71 -13.55 -2.77 -6.86
CA PHE A 71 -12.56 -3.61 -6.16
C PHE A 71 -12.45 -5.00 -6.81
N ASP A 72 -13.60 -5.64 -6.99
CA ASP A 72 -13.71 -6.93 -7.68
C ASP A 72 -15.09 -7.12 -8.35
N GLY A 73 -15.16 -8.03 -9.32
CA GLY A 73 -16.37 -8.37 -10.05
C GLY A 73 -16.79 -7.32 -11.08
N THR A 74 -18.09 -7.24 -11.33
CA THR A 74 -18.72 -6.32 -12.30
C THR A 74 -19.50 -5.24 -11.59
N TYR A 75 -19.32 -3.98 -12.01
CA TYR A 75 -20.00 -2.83 -11.44
C TYR A 75 -21.52 -3.02 -11.34
N GLN A 76 -22.06 -2.84 -10.13
CA GLN A 76 -23.48 -3.00 -9.78
C GLN A 76 -24.08 -4.40 -10.02
N VAL A 77 -23.25 -5.45 -10.12
CA VAL A 77 -23.73 -6.84 -10.24
C VAL A 77 -23.39 -7.60 -8.96
N ALA A 78 -24.41 -7.84 -8.13
CA ALA A 78 -24.26 -8.59 -6.88
C ALA A 78 -23.75 -10.01 -7.11
N GLY A 79 -22.77 -10.44 -6.31
CA GLY A 79 -22.20 -11.80 -6.37
C GLY A 79 -21.26 -12.06 -7.55
N SER A 80 -20.88 -11.05 -8.33
CA SER A 80 -19.96 -11.18 -9.47
C SER A 80 -18.47 -11.24 -9.07
N GLY A 81 -18.17 -11.10 -7.79
CA GLY A 81 -16.84 -11.09 -7.20
C GLY A 81 -16.92 -11.28 -5.70
N LYS A 82 -15.84 -10.97 -4.98
CA LYS A 82 -15.76 -11.05 -3.52
C LYS A 82 -14.82 -9.97 -2.95
N ASN A 83 -14.85 -9.80 -1.63
CA ASN A 83 -14.08 -8.77 -0.93
C ASN A 83 -12.69 -9.22 -0.47
N ASP A 84 -12.17 -10.33 -1.00
CA ASP A 84 -10.83 -10.82 -0.69
C ASP A 84 -9.80 -10.26 -1.68
N TRP A 85 -8.58 -10.05 -1.18
CA TRP A 85 -7.50 -9.47 -1.98
C TRP A 85 -6.99 -10.44 -3.06
N GLU A 86 -6.83 -11.72 -2.72
CA GLU A 86 -6.13 -12.73 -3.54
C GLU A 86 -6.68 -12.83 -4.96
N THR A 87 -8.01 -12.89 -5.10
CA THR A 87 -8.66 -13.04 -6.40
C THR A 87 -9.18 -11.73 -6.98
N SER A 88 -8.94 -10.60 -6.32
CA SER A 88 -9.54 -9.34 -6.74
C SER A 88 -9.05 -8.89 -8.12
N SER A 89 -9.99 -8.34 -8.89
CA SER A 89 -9.71 -7.65 -10.15
C SER A 89 -8.73 -6.49 -9.95
N THR A 90 -8.82 -5.79 -8.81
CA THR A 90 -7.86 -4.73 -8.42
C THR A 90 -6.43 -5.24 -8.29
N ARG A 91 -6.21 -6.35 -7.56
CA ARG A 91 -4.88 -6.96 -7.43
C ARG A 91 -4.31 -7.37 -8.79
N THR A 92 -5.14 -7.98 -9.62
CA THR A 92 -4.78 -8.42 -10.97
C THR A 92 -4.32 -7.23 -11.82
N TRP A 93 -5.06 -6.13 -11.78
CA TRP A 93 -4.71 -4.91 -12.51
C TRP A 93 -3.42 -4.25 -11.98
N LEU A 94 -3.28 -4.16 -10.65
CA LEU A 94 -2.09 -3.57 -10.02
C LEU A 94 -0.80 -4.31 -10.37
N ASN A 95 -0.83 -5.64 -10.40
CA ASN A 95 0.34 -6.47 -10.69
C ASN A 95 0.53 -6.79 -12.19
N GLY A 96 -0.39 -6.35 -13.05
CA GLY A 96 -0.34 -6.52 -14.50
C GLY A 96 -0.19 -5.18 -15.21
N THR A 97 -1.33 -4.64 -15.68
CA THR A 97 -1.41 -3.39 -16.45
C THR A 97 -0.71 -2.24 -15.76
N TYR A 98 -1.03 -1.96 -14.48
CA TYR A 98 -0.44 -0.82 -13.78
C TYR A 98 1.09 -0.96 -13.64
N LEU A 99 1.56 -2.13 -13.18
CA LEU A 99 2.98 -2.40 -13.04
C LEU A 99 3.73 -2.25 -14.37
N THR A 100 3.14 -2.69 -15.48
CA THR A 100 3.79 -2.69 -16.81
C THR A 100 3.75 -1.31 -17.47
N ASP A 101 2.61 -0.63 -17.38
CA ASP A 101 2.33 0.55 -18.20
C ASP A 101 2.59 1.87 -17.44
N SER A 102 2.54 1.84 -16.09
CA SER A 102 2.63 3.05 -15.26
C SER A 102 3.92 3.17 -14.46
N LEU A 103 4.74 2.11 -14.34
CA LEU A 103 5.96 2.09 -13.52
C LEU A 103 7.23 1.82 -14.35
N SER A 104 7.62 2.76 -15.20
CA SER A 104 8.75 2.60 -16.12
C SER A 104 10.12 2.49 -15.45
N VAL A 105 10.32 3.17 -14.31
CA VAL A 105 11.54 3.13 -13.51
C VAL A 105 11.34 2.14 -12.37
N LEU A 106 10.32 2.38 -11.54
CA LEU A 106 10.08 1.59 -10.34
C LEU A 106 9.88 0.11 -10.65
N GLY A 107 9.23 -0.22 -11.79
CA GLY A 107 8.98 -1.59 -12.25
C GLY A 107 10.22 -2.49 -12.27
N ASN A 108 11.41 -1.93 -12.49
CA ASN A 108 12.68 -2.67 -12.52
C ASN A 108 13.25 -2.98 -11.12
N TYR A 109 12.78 -2.25 -10.09
CA TYR A 109 13.32 -2.30 -8.73
C TYR A 109 12.31 -2.77 -7.69
N VAL A 110 11.06 -3.03 -8.08
CA VAL A 110 10.03 -3.53 -7.17
C VAL A 110 10.44 -4.89 -6.62
N VAL A 111 10.11 -5.10 -5.35
CA VAL A 111 10.37 -6.36 -4.64
C VAL A 111 9.05 -7.11 -4.51
N GLU A 112 9.03 -8.34 -5.02
CA GLU A 112 7.93 -9.27 -4.76
C GLU A 112 7.85 -9.57 -3.26
N THR A 113 6.67 -9.39 -2.69
CA THR A 113 6.43 -9.38 -1.24
C THR A 113 5.24 -10.27 -0.92
N ASP A 114 5.36 -11.05 0.16
CA ASP A 114 4.24 -11.79 0.72
C ASP A 114 3.23 -10.82 1.35
N ILE A 115 2.04 -10.73 0.78
CA ILE A 115 0.92 -9.93 1.30
C ILE A 115 -0.11 -10.86 1.90
N THR A 116 -0.30 -10.74 3.21
CA THR A 116 -1.24 -11.57 3.96
C THR A 116 -2.51 -10.77 4.29
N THR A 117 -3.67 -11.31 3.94
CA THR A 117 -5.00 -10.72 4.19
C THR A 117 -5.94 -11.72 4.82
N ARG A 118 -6.93 -11.24 5.57
CA ARG A 118 -8.07 -12.09 5.94
C ARG A 118 -8.84 -12.48 4.69
N SER A 119 -9.31 -13.73 4.65
CA SER A 119 -10.03 -14.26 3.48
C SER A 119 -11.40 -13.62 3.28
N GLU A 120 -12.04 -13.14 4.35
CA GLU A 120 -13.30 -12.37 4.30
C GLU A 120 -13.53 -11.62 5.62
N TYR A 121 -14.70 -10.97 5.74
CA TYR A 121 -15.11 -10.28 6.96
C TYR A 121 -15.27 -11.25 8.14
N ASN A 122 -14.62 -10.94 9.27
CA ASN A 122 -14.57 -11.77 10.48
C ASN A 122 -14.02 -13.20 10.27
N ALA A 123 -13.29 -13.43 9.18
CA ALA A 123 -12.61 -14.71 8.97
C ALA A 123 -11.48 -14.91 9.97
N GLU A 124 -11.35 -16.16 10.46
CA GLU A 124 -10.13 -16.66 11.10
C GLU A 124 -9.09 -17.10 10.07
N ASP A 125 -9.54 -17.40 8.85
CA ASP A 125 -8.71 -17.82 7.74
C ASP A 125 -8.00 -16.64 7.07
N TRP A 126 -6.81 -16.92 6.54
CA TRP A 126 -5.92 -15.96 5.90
C TRP A 126 -5.49 -16.48 4.54
N THR A 127 -5.28 -15.57 3.62
CA THR A 127 -4.66 -15.80 2.33
C THR A 127 -3.35 -15.04 2.26
N THR A 128 -2.36 -15.63 1.60
CA THR A 128 -1.07 -14.98 1.35
C THR A 128 -0.78 -15.03 -0.14
N THR A 129 -0.54 -13.87 -0.73
CA THR A 129 -0.16 -13.71 -2.13
C THR A 129 1.24 -13.16 -2.27
N GLN A 130 1.88 -13.43 -3.41
CA GLN A 130 3.12 -12.78 -3.80
C GLN A 130 2.79 -11.61 -4.74
N ASP A 131 3.01 -10.40 -4.25
CA ASP A 131 2.65 -9.18 -4.95
C ASP A 131 3.83 -8.22 -5.05
N LYS A 132 3.90 -7.54 -6.19
CA LYS A 132 4.85 -6.45 -6.46
C LYS A 132 4.23 -5.09 -6.17
N VAL A 133 2.93 -4.97 -6.41
CA VAL A 133 2.14 -3.77 -6.12
C VAL A 133 0.89 -4.19 -5.37
N PHE A 134 0.58 -3.49 -4.28
CA PHE A 134 -0.54 -3.81 -3.40
C PHE A 134 -1.23 -2.56 -2.87
N LEU A 135 -2.34 -2.75 -2.17
CA LEU A 135 -2.98 -1.69 -1.38
C LEU A 135 -2.60 -1.85 0.09
N LEU A 136 -2.51 -0.74 0.81
CA LEU A 136 -2.37 -0.79 2.26
C LEU A 136 -3.64 -1.34 2.91
N SER A 137 -3.47 -1.94 4.09
CA SER A 137 -4.55 -2.47 4.93
C SER A 137 -5.21 -1.36 5.77
N GLU A 138 -6.33 -1.69 6.40
CA GLU A 138 -6.91 -0.84 7.45
C GLU A 138 -5.91 -0.65 8.62
N ALA A 139 -5.16 -1.69 8.97
CA ALA A 139 -4.19 -1.64 10.06
C ALA A 139 -3.01 -0.71 9.75
N ASP A 140 -2.52 -0.72 8.51
CA ASP A 140 -1.45 0.18 8.07
C ASP A 140 -1.85 1.66 8.22
N LEU A 141 -3.12 1.99 7.94
CA LEU A 141 -3.61 3.38 7.97
C LEU A 141 -4.15 3.82 9.32
N PHE A 142 -4.70 2.90 10.11
CA PHE A 142 -5.51 3.23 11.30
C PHE A 142 -5.12 2.43 12.56
N GLY A 143 -4.27 1.41 12.44
CA GLY A 143 -3.98 0.48 13.52
C GLY A 143 -5.18 -0.41 13.90
N THR A 144 -6.17 -0.51 13.02
CA THR A 144 -7.43 -1.22 13.28
C THR A 144 -7.70 -2.33 12.28
N HIS A 145 -8.48 -3.32 12.71
CA HIS A 145 -9.24 -4.21 11.86
C HIS A 145 -10.72 -4.06 12.22
N ASN A 146 -11.57 -3.79 11.22
CA ASN A 146 -13.00 -3.59 11.39
C ASN A 146 -13.34 -2.48 12.42
N GLY A 147 -12.62 -1.36 12.37
CA GLY A 147 -12.78 -0.22 13.26
C GLY A 147 -12.35 -0.45 14.70
N THR A 148 -11.73 -1.59 15.01
CA THR A 148 -11.22 -1.92 16.36
C THR A 148 -9.71 -2.08 16.31
N LEU A 149 -8.99 -1.60 17.33
CA LEU A 149 -7.53 -1.75 17.40
C LEU A 149 -7.12 -3.22 17.23
N THR A 150 -6.14 -3.48 16.37
CA THR A 150 -5.61 -4.83 16.14
C THR A 150 -4.17 -4.94 16.63
N SER A 151 -3.89 -6.08 17.27
CA SER A 151 -2.53 -6.51 17.65
C SER A 151 -2.05 -7.68 16.80
N GLU A 152 -2.84 -8.11 15.81
CA GLU A 152 -2.46 -9.21 14.91
C GLU A 152 -1.49 -8.69 13.86
N ALA A 153 -0.25 -9.20 13.88
CA ALA A 153 0.82 -8.77 12.99
C ALA A 153 0.45 -8.93 11.51
N ARG A 154 -0.32 -9.97 11.17
CA ARG A 154 -0.75 -10.25 9.80
C ARG A 154 -1.77 -9.26 9.24
N ASP A 155 -2.40 -8.44 10.08
CA ASP A 155 -3.24 -7.34 9.59
C ASP A 155 -2.37 -6.23 8.96
N TYR A 156 -1.12 -6.07 9.38
CA TYR A 156 -0.18 -5.05 8.88
C TYR A 156 0.62 -5.55 7.68
N THR A 157 1.05 -4.62 6.83
CA THR A 157 1.98 -4.91 5.73
C THR A 157 3.41 -5.08 6.23
N TYR A 158 3.79 -4.37 7.29
CA TYR A 158 5.14 -4.43 7.86
C TYR A 158 5.12 -4.18 9.36
N GLY A 159 5.83 -5.01 10.12
CA GLY A 159 5.91 -4.89 11.57
C GLY A 159 4.59 -5.23 12.25
N THR A 160 4.23 -4.46 13.29
CA THR A 160 3.06 -4.71 14.15
C THR A 160 2.32 -3.43 14.54
N SER A 161 2.55 -2.35 13.80
CA SER A 161 2.04 -1.02 14.14
C SER A 161 1.64 -0.23 12.89
N GLN A 162 0.75 0.73 13.09
CA GLN A 162 0.31 1.66 12.06
C GLN A 162 1.49 2.30 11.33
N LEU A 163 1.48 2.23 10.00
CA LEU A 163 2.51 2.81 9.14
C LEU A 163 2.23 4.29 8.85
N VAL A 164 0.95 4.65 8.70
CA VAL A 164 0.51 6.01 8.33
C VAL A 164 -0.13 6.70 9.52
N THR A 165 0.70 7.36 10.34
CA THR A 165 0.24 8.02 11.58
C THR A 165 -0.28 9.45 11.33
N ASP A 166 0.31 10.19 10.38
CA ASP A 166 -0.18 11.52 9.99
C ASP A 166 -1.43 11.43 9.11
N VAL A 167 -2.50 12.11 9.51
CA VAL A 167 -3.76 12.17 8.77
C VAL A 167 -3.61 12.80 7.38
N ASN A 168 -2.66 13.71 7.19
CA ASN A 168 -2.47 14.38 5.91
C ASN A 168 -1.86 13.45 4.86
N MET A 169 -1.13 12.40 5.27
CA MET A 169 -0.69 11.35 4.33
C MET A 169 -1.86 10.52 3.81
N ARG A 170 -2.93 10.35 4.61
CA ARG A 170 -4.16 9.65 4.23
C ARG A 170 -5.03 10.46 3.26
N LYS A 171 -4.88 11.79 3.25
CA LYS A 171 -5.55 12.64 2.28
C LYS A 171 -4.86 12.57 0.92
N CYS A 172 -5.60 12.93 -0.13
CA CYS A 172 -5.06 13.11 -1.47
C CYS A 172 -5.90 14.18 -2.22
N ASP A 173 -5.24 14.92 -3.11
CA ASP A 173 -5.82 16.06 -3.82
C ASP A 173 -6.25 15.69 -5.24
N THR A 174 -5.42 14.89 -5.92
CA THR A 174 -5.72 14.34 -7.24
C THR A 174 -6.48 13.04 -7.07
N THR A 175 -7.77 13.10 -7.34
CA THR A 175 -8.72 12.02 -7.03
C THR A 175 -9.64 11.73 -8.21
N ILE A 176 -10.05 10.47 -8.33
CA ILE A 176 -11.10 10.02 -9.26
C ILE A 176 -12.40 9.64 -8.52
N SER A 177 -12.38 9.67 -7.19
CA SER A 177 -13.52 9.36 -6.32
C SER A 177 -13.32 9.99 -4.94
N ALA A 178 -14.37 10.03 -4.12
CA ALA A 178 -14.29 10.55 -2.75
C ALA A 178 -13.59 9.58 -1.76
N TYR A 179 -13.38 8.32 -2.18
CA TYR A 179 -12.75 7.27 -1.38
C TYR A 179 -11.78 6.47 -2.22
N TYR A 180 -10.81 5.82 -1.57
CA TYR A 180 -9.98 4.78 -2.16
C TYR A 180 -10.05 3.47 -1.37
N TRP A 181 -9.91 2.36 -2.10
CA TRP A 181 -9.92 1.01 -1.54
C TRP A 181 -8.70 0.75 -0.65
N LEU A 182 -8.91 -0.05 0.40
CA LEU A 182 -7.88 -0.75 1.15
C LEU A 182 -8.09 -2.26 0.95
N ARG A 183 -7.05 -3.07 1.17
CA ARG A 183 -7.13 -4.53 0.97
C ARG A 183 -7.84 -5.31 2.08
N SER A 184 -8.35 -4.64 3.11
CA SER A 184 -8.94 -5.30 4.29
C SER A 184 -10.46 -5.44 4.16
N PRO A 185 -11.02 -6.65 4.31
CA PRO A 185 -12.46 -6.83 4.53
C PRO A 185 -12.94 -6.04 5.76
N ARG A 186 -14.14 -5.46 5.70
CA ARG A 186 -14.70 -4.65 6.79
C ARG A 186 -16.22 -4.74 6.86
N ARG A 187 -16.80 -4.68 8.06
CA ARG A 187 -18.23 -4.54 8.40
C ARG A 187 -19.19 -5.66 7.95
N THR A 188 -19.13 -6.16 6.72
CA THR A 188 -19.94 -7.28 6.21
C THR A 188 -19.16 -8.13 5.20
N SER A 189 -19.66 -9.30 4.84
CA SER A 189 -19.04 -10.22 3.87
C SER A 189 -18.89 -9.66 2.45
N GLY A 190 -19.48 -8.50 2.14
CA GLY A 190 -19.36 -7.84 0.84
C GLY A 190 -18.61 -6.52 0.86
N GLU A 191 -18.11 -6.08 2.02
CA GLU A 191 -17.52 -4.74 2.17
C GLU A 191 -16.01 -4.80 2.44
N LEU A 192 -15.29 -3.79 1.95
CA LEU A 192 -13.90 -3.51 2.27
C LEU A 192 -13.76 -2.20 3.02
N ALA A 193 -12.69 -2.10 3.80
CA ALA A 193 -12.24 -0.83 4.34
C ALA A 193 -11.86 0.12 3.19
N VAL A 194 -12.21 1.38 3.38
CA VAL A 194 -11.83 2.48 2.49
C VAL A 194 -11.35 3.66 3.31
N CYS A 195 -10.65 4.59 2.68
CA CYS A 195 -10.31 5.86 3.30
C CYS A 195 -10.83 7.03 2.46
N ALA A 196 -11.37 8.04 3.15
CA ALA A 196 -11.89 9.26 2.56
C ALA A 196 -10.75 10.22 2.18
N MET A 197 -10.73 10.67 0.92
CA MET A 197 -9.64 11.49 0.39
C MET A 197 -9.52 12.87 1.06
N SER A 198 -10.63 13.44 1.53
CA SER A 198 -10.67 14.83 2.00
C SER A 198 -10.24 15.00 3.46
N ASN A 199 -10.53 14.00 4.30
CA ASN A 199 -10.30 14.08 5.74
C ASN A 199 -9.46 12.91 6.30
N GLY A 200 -9.21 11.87 5.52
CA GLY A 200 -8.41 10.71 5.93
C GLY A 200 -9.14 9.76 6.87
N ASP A 201 -10.48 9.79 6.93
CA ASP A 201 -11.30 8.93 7.80
C ASP A 201 -11.54 7.53 7.19
N ALA A 202 -11.72 6.54 8.05
CA ALA A 202 -12.04 5.17 7.66
C ALA A 202 -13.55 4.98 7.40
N SER A 203 -13.93 4.39 6.26
CA SER A 203 -15.31 3.95 5.96
C SER A 203 -15.31 2.52 5.39
N SER A 204 -16.46 2.00 4.97
CA SER A 204 -16.56 0.72 4.27
C SER A 204 -17.54 0.80 3.11
N HIS A 205 -17.23 0.08 2.03
CA HIS A 205 -18.06 0.06 0.81
C HIS A 205 -18.07 -1.32 0.17
N TYR A 206 -19.16 -1.63 -0.52
CA TYR A 206 -19.32 -2.90 -1.23
C TYR A 206 -18.38 -3.00 -2.41
N TYR A 207 -17.69 -4.14 -2.53
CA TYR A 207 -16.61 -4.38 -3.50
C TYR A 207 -17.03 -4.09 -4.96
N HIS A 208 -18.30 -4.28 -5.32
CA HIS A 208 -18.83 -4.10 -6.69
C HIS A 208 -19.69 -2.85 -6.89
N THR A 209 -20.11 -2.15 -5.83
CA THR A 209 -21.17 -1.12 -5.92
C THR A 209 -20.61 0.25 -6.27
N TYR A 210 -19.35 0.49 -5.96
CA TYR A 210 -18.75 1.81 -6.04
C TYR A 210 -17.49 1.80 -6.89
N ARG A 211 -17.38 2.77 -7.79
CA ARG A 211 -16.14 3.08 -8.49
C ARG A 211 -15.31 4.01 -7.60
N LEU A 212 -14.36 3.43 -6.90
CA LEU A 212 -13.46 4.15 -5.97
C LEU A 212 -12.05 4.17 -6.54
N GLY A 213 -11.20 5.05 -6.01
CA GLY A 213 -9.80 5.11 -6.41
C GLY A 213 -8.96 4.00 -5.77
N VAL A 214 -7.71 3.92 -6.21
CA VAL A 214 -6.66 3.12 -5.59
C VAL A 214 -5.43 3.97 -5.35
N ARG A 215 -4.71 3.70 -4.26
CA ARG A 215 -3.41 4.31 -3.96
C ARG A 215 -2.36 3.19 -3.81
N PRO A 216 -1.61 2.88 -4.87
CA PRO A 216 -0.67 1.78 -4.88
C PRO A 216 0.45 1.94 -3.85
N ALA A 217 0.86 0.83 -3.24
CA ALA A 217 2.06 0.70 -2.41
C ALA A 217 2.95 -0.40 -2.97
N LEU A 218 4.26 -0.27 -2.78
CA LEU A 218 5.24 -1.26 -3.20
C LEU A 218 6.52 -1.17 -2.36
N TRP A 219 7.22 -2.29 -2.26
CA TRP A 219 8.60 -2.30 -1.81
C TRP A 219 9.53 -2.13 -3.01
N VAL A 220 10.55 -1.31 -2.88
CA VAL A 220 11.61 -1.14 -3.89
C VAL A 220 12.97 -1.41 -3.29
N ASN A 221 13.86 -2.04 -4.05
CA ASN A 221 15.24 -2.26 -3.64
C ASN A 221 16.12 -1.07 -4.04
N LEU A 222 16.75 -0.45 -3.06
CA LEU A 222 17.67 0.67 -3.23
C LEU A 222 19.13 0.23 -3.39
N ALA A 223 19.41 -1.05 -3.30
CA ALA A 223 20.70 -1.61 -3.70
C ALA A 223 20.65 -2.11 -5.14
N ASP A 224 21.70 -1.79 -5.88
CA ASP A 224 21.99 -2.34 -7.19
C ASP A 224 22.49 -3.80 -7.09
#